data_AF-A0A951M2G5-F1
#
_entry.id   AF-A0A951M2G5-F1
#
_cell.length_a   1.000
_cell.length_b   1.000
_cell.length_c   1.000
_cell.angle_alpha   90.00
_cell.angle_beta   90.00
_cell.angle_gamma   90.00
#
_symmetry.space_group_name_H-M   'P 1'
#
loop_
_entity.id
_entity.type
_entity.pdbx_description
1 polymer ?
#
loop_
_entity_poly.entity_id
_entity_poly.type
_entity_poly.pdbx_seq_one_letter_code
_entity_poly.pdbx_strand_id
1 'polypeptide(L)'
;MVDSFEKIPVMIFPDAEKGSRFVAGEIARTIREKAARNEKCVLGMATGGTPVLLYAELVRMHREEGLSFRNVVTFNLDEYYPISKTAYQSYWAFMHRHLFDHIDIDPANIHIPDGGWPKEEIKQHCAEYEKKFAEAGGIDLQILGIGLNGHIGFNEPGSSIYSRTRLVTLENTTRIANTYEFENISKVPRLAITMGISTILQSKRILLMGWGSKHAIIARSVEGNVSEQVPASILQQHNDCTFVIDEAAAADLTRIKSPWLTGDCVWTPAMTKRAVVQMSLKIGKPVLSLSADDYVENGLSDLLVEKGDAYEINLEVYYMLRDTITGWPGGKPNAVIPAHPERSEPHPKRCLIFSPHPDDDIISMGGTFMRLHDQGHELHVGYQTSGNIAVTDEFVTRFIDFAVGFEEMFGIDNHKSQEILMAARKYIADKQKDQTDTREIRSIKGLIRRCEAKATCRYVGLTDDRAHFMNLPFYETGTIDKNPMSDADVKITMDLLRRIKPHQVYCAGDLADPHGTHKVCLEIVFESLRRLKAAGEPWIKDCWVWLYKGAWQEWDISEIEMAIPMSPDQVRKKRFGIFIHQSQKDMVPFQGTDSREFWQRAEDRNANTAELYAALGLTKYAAVEAFVRWHY
;
A
#
# COMPACT_ATOMS: atom_id res chain seq x y z
N MET A 1 -32.08 -15.54 -5.65
CA MET A 1 -30.62 -15.64 -5.78
C MET A 1 -30.08 -14.28 -5.40
N VAL A 2 -29.13 -14.23 -4.46
CA VAL A 2 -28.58 -12.96 -3.98
C VAL A 2 -27.25 -12.79 -4.68
N ASP A 3 -27.24 -12.06 -5.79
CA ASP A 3 -26.04 -11.87 -6.63
C ASP A 3 -24.92 -11.07 -5.91
N SER A 4 -25.20 -10.55 -4.71
CA SER A 4 -24.31 -9.68 -3.92
C SER A 4 -24.71 -9.66 -2.42
N PHE A 5 -23.78 -9.81 -1.48
CA PHE A 5 -24.03 -9.67 -0.03
C PHE A 5 -24.04 -8.20 0.43
N GLU A 6 -23.63 -7.30 -0.45
CA GLU A 6 -23.58 -5.87 -0.21
C GLU A 6 -24.98 -5.31 0.06
N LYS A 7 -25.13 -4.64 1.21
CA LYS A 7 -26.37 -4.01 1.67
C LYS A 7 -26.54 -2.57 1.18
N ILE A 8 -25.60 -2.10 0.38
CA ILE A 8 -25.51 -0.76 -0.19
C ILE A 8 -24.87 -0.84 -1.58
N PRO A 9 -25.23 0.01 -2.56
CA PRO A 9 -24.63 -0.04 -3.89
C PRO A 9 -23.11 0.10 -3.88
N VAL A 10 -22.42 -0.83 -4.55
CA VAL A 10 -20.97 -0.82 -4.74
C VAL A 10 -20.62 -0.90 -6.23
N MET A 11 -19.91 0.12 -6.70
CA MET A 11 -19.35 0.18 -8.05
C MET A 11 -17.85 -0.11 -8.01
N ILE A 12 -17.43 -1.13 -8.76
CA ILE A 12 -16.03 -1.58 -8.85
C ILE A 12 -15.45 -1.09 -10.16
N PHE A 13 -14.30 -0.42 -10.09
CA PHE A 13 -13.53 0.05 -11.24
C PHE A 13 -12.19 -0.68 -11.33
N PRO A 14 -11.57 -0.77 -12.52
CA PRO A 14 -10.27 -1.43 -12.66
C PRO A 14 -9.16 -0.79 -11.80
N ASP A 15 -9.22 0.52 -11.61
CA ASP A 15 -8.20 1.30 -10.91
C ASP A 15 -8.80 2.60 -10.34
N ALA A 16 -8.05 3.22 -9.42
CA ALA A 16 -8.41 4.48 -8.78
C ALA A 16 -8.57 5.65 -9.77
N GLU A 17 -7.90 5.61 -10.92
CA GLU A 17 -7.99 6.67 -11.93
C GLU A 17 -9.37 6.65 -12.60
N LYS A 18 -9.81 5.48 -13.08
CA LYS A 18 -11.14 5.31 -13.68
C LYS A 18 -12.25 5.57 -12.68
N GLY A 19 -12.10 5.10 -11.44
CA GLY A 19 -13.04 5.41 -10.35
C GLY A 19 -13.13 6.91 -10.07
N SER A 20 -11.98 7.60 -10.04
CA SER A 20 -11.94 9.06 -9.84
C SER A 20 -12.59 9.82 -11.00
N ARG A 21 -12.37 9.40 -12.26
CA ARG A 21 -13.03 10.01 -13.43
C ARG A 21 -14.55 9.84 -13.40
N PHE A 22 -15.04 8.69 -12.94
CA PHE A 22 -16.48 8.48 -12.75
C PHE A 22 -17.06 9.46 -11.73
N VAL A 23 -16.43 9.58 -10.56
CA VAL A 23 -16.87 10.52 -9.51
C VAL A 23 -16.79 11.97 -10.00
N ALA A 24 -15.74 12.34 -10.73
CA ALA A 24 -15.61 13.66 -11.36
C ALA A 24 -16.77 13.95 -12.31
N GLY A 25 -17.16 12.96 -13.12
CA GLY A 25 -18.32 13.02 -14.01
C GLY A 25 -19.63 13.27 -13.26
N GLU A 26 -19.85 12.60 -12.13
CA GLU A 26 -21.05 12.78 -11.32
C GLU A 26 -21.11 14.18 -10.65
N ILE A 27 -19.96 14.69 -10.20
CA ILE A 27 -19.85 16.07 -9.70
C ILE A 27 -20.14 17.07 -10.84
N ALA A 28 -19.48 16.91 -11.99
CA ALA A 28 -19.65 17.78 -13.14
C ALA A 28 -21.12 17.79 -13.64
N ARG A 29 -21.77 16.63 -13.67
CA ARG A 29 -23.19 16.50 -13.98
C ARG A 29 -24.05 17.27 -12.99
N THR A 30 -23.82 17.09 -11.69
CA THR A 30 -24.57 17.80 -10.63
C THR A 30 -24.41 19.32 -10.75
N ILE A 31 -23.18 19.81 -10.98
CA ILE A 31 -22.90 21.23 -11.21
C ILE A 31 -23.68 21.75 -12.42
N ARG A 32 -23.61 21.05 -13.56
CA ARG A 32 -24.30 21.45 -14.81
C ARG A 32 -25.82 21.47 -14.64
N GLU A 33 -26.40 20.46 -14.00
CA GLU A 33 -27.85 20.37 -13.74
C GLU A 33 -28.36 21.48 -12.81
N LYS A 34 -27.56 21.88 -11.81
CA LYS A 34 -27.86 22.99 -10.92
C LYS A 34 -27.72 24.34 -11.61
N ALA A 35 -26.64 24.53 -12.36
CA ALA A 35 -26.42 25.72 -13.16
C ALA A 35 -27.54 25.93 -14.21
N ALA A 36 -27.99 24.86 -14.86
CA ALA A 36 -29.10 24.92 -15.82
C ALA A 36 -30.44 25.38 -15.18
N ARG A 37 -30.61 25.14 -13.87
CA ARG A 37 -31.76 25.61 -13.08
C ARG A 37 -31.51 26.95 -12.38
N ASN A 38 -30.35 27.57 -12.61
CA ASN A 38 -29.90 28.77 -11.91
C ASN A 38 -29.89 28.62 -10.37
N GLU A 39 -29.64 27.40 -9.88
CA GLU A 39 -29.50 27.07 -8.47
C GLU A 39 -28.01 26.99 -8.10
N LYS A 40 -27.68 27.27 -6.83
CA LYS A 40 -26.37 26.93 -6.29
C LYS A 40 -26.21 25.41 -6.17
N CYS A 41 -25.03 24.93 -6.48
CA CYS A 41 -24.63 23.53 -6.30
C CYS A 41 -23.82 23.41 -5.01
N VAL A 42 -24.34 22.73 -4.00
CA VAL A 42 -23.67 22.57 -2.71
C VAL A 42 -22.94 21.23 -2.66
N LEU A 43 -21.62 21.25 -2.53
CA LEU A 43 -20.77 20.06 -2.53
C LEU A 43 -20.09 19.84 -1.19
N GLY A 44 -20.10 18.59 -0.72
CA GLY A 44 -19.31 18.14 0.40
C GLY A 44 -17.98 17.56 -0.07
N MET A 45 -16.86 18.07 0.43
CA MET A 45 -15.51 17.76 -0.08
C MET A 45 -14.67 17.01 0.96
N ALA A 46 -13.89 16.03 0.49
CA ALA A 46 -12.97 15.23 1.30
C ALA A 46 -11.50 15.62 1.06
N THR A 47 -10.60 15.21 1.95
CA THR A 47 -9.15 15.44 1.84
C THR A 47 -8.38 14.11 1.85
N GLY A 48 -7.05 14.16 1.89
CA GLY A 48 -6.16 13.00 1.90
C GLY A 48 -5.84 12.44 0.52
N GLY A 49 -5.08 11.34 0.47
CA GLY A 49 -4.59 10.78 -0.80
C GLY A 49 -5.66 10.24 -1.75
N THR A 50 -6.82 9.82 -1.23
CA THR A 50 -7.91 9.19 -2.03
C THR A 50 -8.52 10.14 -3.09
N PRO A 51 -8.90 11.39 -2.78
CA PRO A 51 -9.49 12.32 -3.76
C PRO A 51 -8.49 13.09 -4.66
N VAL A 52 -7.17 12.88 -4.55
CA VAL A 52 -6.19 13.65 -5.35
C VAL A 52 -6.41 13.51 -6.86
N LEU A 53 -6.62 12.29 -7.35
CA LEU A 53 -6.90 12.03 -8.78
C LEU A 53 -8.25 12.60 -9.23
N LEU A 54 -9.24 12.61 -8.32
CA LEU A 54 -10.54 13.24 -8.57
C LEU A 54 -10.38 14.74 -8.80
N TYR A 55 -9.59 15.43 -7.95
CA TYR A 55 -9.36 16.87 -8.11
C TYR A 55 -8.57 17.21 -9.37
N ALA A 56 -7.56 16.42 -9.70
CA ALA A 56 -6.84 16.58 -10.96
C ALA A 56 -7.78 16.49 -12.17
N GLU A 57 -8.73 15.54 -12.17
CA GLU A 57 -9.70 15.39 -13.25
C GLU A 57 -10.71 16.54 -13.30
N LEU A 58 -11.20 17.05 -12.16
CA LEU A 58 -12.07 18.22 -12.12
C LEU A 58 -11.38 19.48 -12.66
N VAL A 59 -10.10 19.66 -12.34
CA VAL A 59 -9.28 20.75 -12.89
C VAL A 59 -9.11 20.60 -14.41
N ARG A 60 -8.90 19.37 -14.90
CA ARG A 60 -8.86 19.09 -16.34
C ARG A 60 -10.20 19.44 -17.01
N MET A 61 -11.32 18.95 -16.47
CA MET A 61 -12.67 19.28 -16.98
C MET A 61 -12.97 20.78 -16.97
N HIS A 62 -12.48 21.53 -15.98
CA HIS A 62 -12.58 22.99 -15.97
C HIS A 62 -11.83 23.62 -17.14
N ARG A 63 -10.55 23.26 -17.31
CA ARG A 63 -9.65 23.85 -18.30
C ARG A 63 -9.99 23.46 -19.74
N GLU A 64 -10.42 22.22 -19.95
CA GLU A 64 -10.56 21.62 -21.28
C GLU A 64 -12.03 21.48 -21.73
N GLU A 65 -12.97 21.32 -20.80
CA GLU A 65 -14.39 21.06 -21.11
C GLU A 65 -15.34 22.18 -20.66
N GLY A 66 -14.81 23.26 -20.08
CA GLY A 66 -15.59 24.43 -19.67
C GLY A 66 -16.50 24.21 -18.46
N LEU A 67 -16.21 23.24 -17.59
CA LEU A 67 -16.92 23.07 -16.32
C LEU A 67 -16.68 24.29 -15.41
N SER A 68 -17.71 25.06 -15.05
CA SER A 68 -17.57 26.25 -14.19
C SER A 68 -18.03 26.01 -12.74
N PHE A 69 -17.27 26.55 -11.79
CA PHE A 69 -17.48 26.45 -10.35
C PHE A 69 -18.01 27.75 -9.71
N ARG A 70 -18.34 28.78 -10.51
CA ARG A 70 -18.89 30.06 -10.00
C ARG A 70 -20.18 29.91 -9.20
N ASN A 71 -20.98 28.90 -9.53
CA ASN A 71 -22.23 28.58 -8.84
C ASN A 71 -22.11 27.46 -7.80
N VAL A 72 -20.88 27.07 -7.45
CA VAL A 72 -20.60 26.03 -6.48
C VAL A 72 -20.34 26.64 -5.10
N VAL A 73 -20.87 25.98 -4.06
CA VAL A 73 -20.56 26.20 -2.65
C VAL A 73 -20.01 24.91 -2.07
N THR A 74 -18.89 24.97 -1.36
CA THR A 74 -18.21 23.77 -0.84
C THR A 74 -18.13 23.77 0.67
N PHE A 75 -18.36 22.60 1.27
CA PHE A 75 -18.15 22.33 2.69
C PHE A 75 -17.18 21.15 2.83
N ASN A 76 -16.01 21.37 3.42
CA ASN A 76 -15.07 20.29 3.73
C ASN A 76 -15.48 19.54 5.02
N LEU A 77 -15.08 18.28 5.10
CA LEU A 77 -15.38 17.43 6.26
C LEU A 77 -14.65 17.90 7.52
N ASP A 78 -13.39 18.30 7.42
CA ASP A 78 -12.52 18.42 8.59
C ASP A 78 -11.33 19.37 8.40
N GLU A 79 -10.62 19.64 9.50
CA GLU A 79 -9.30 20.29 9.56
C GLU A 79 -8.57 19.84 10.84
N TYR A 80 -7.24 19.72 10.78
CA TYR A 80 -6.43 19.38 11.96
C TYR A 80 -6.49 20.49 13.04
N TYR A 81 -6.26 20.13 14.31
CA TYR A 81 -6.23 21.10 15.40
C TYR A 81 -5.11 20.85 16.43
N PRO A 82 -4.34 21.88 16.82
CA PRO A 82 -4.21 23.16 16.12
C PRO A 82 -3.37 22.98 14.84
N ILE A 83 -3.70 23.71 13.77
CA ILE A 83 -2.85 23.79 12.57
C ILE A 83 -2.98 25.18 11.92
N SER A 84 -1.88 25.70 11.36
CA SER A 84 -1.91 26.94 10.58
C SER A 84 -2.38 26.66 9.16
N LYS A 85 -3.19 27.55 8.57
CA LYS A 85 -3.56 27.51 7.14
C LYS A 85 -2.38 27.57 6.19
N THR A 86 -1.23 28.10 6.65
CA THR A 86 0.00 28.15 5.87
C THR A 86 0.83 26.88 5.96
N ALA A 87 0.48 25.95 6.86
CA ALA A 87 1.15 24.67 6.96
C ALA A 87 0.81 23.81 5.73
N TYR A 88 1.83 23.15 5.18
CA TYR A 88 1.69 22.29 3.99
C TYR A 88 0.66 21.17 4.17
N GLN A 89 0.52 20.70 5.41
CA GLN A 89 -0.35 19.61 5.84
C GLN A 89 -1.77 20.08 6.22
N SER A 90 -2.03 21.39 6.27
CA SER A 90 -3.39 21.87 6.53
C SER A 90 -4.32 21.48 5.38
N TYR A 91 -5.56 21.11 5.71
CA TYR A 91 -6.56 20.79 4.70
C TYR A 91 -6.99 22.03 3.91
N TRP A 92 -6.84 23.23 4.48
CA TRP A 92 -6.85 24.48 3.74
C TRP A 92 -5.82 24.49 2.60
N ALA A 93 -4.52 24.34 2.91
CA ALA A 93 -3.46 24.34 1.90
C ALA A 93 -3.61 23.19 0.89
N PHE A 94 -4.02 22.01 1.36
CA PHE A 94 -4.30 20.85 0.52
C PHE A 94 -5.36 21.17 -0.55
N MET A 95 -6.51 21.71 -0.15
CA MET A 95 -7.60 21.99 -1.10
C MET A 95 -7.24 23.08 -2.10
N HIS A 96 -6.50 24.10 -1.68
CA HIS A 96 -5.99 25.13 -2.59
C HIS A 96 -5.00 24.56 -3.61
N ARG A 97 -4.03 23.77 -3.15
CA ARG A 97 -3.02 23.12 -3.99
C ARG A 97 -3.61 22.16 -5.01
N HIS A 98 -4.65 21.42 -4.66
CA HIS A 98 -5.20 20.36 -5.53
C HIS A 98 -6.41 20.81 -6.35
N LEU A 99 -7.16 21.84 -5.92
CA LEU A 99 -8.42 22.21 -6.56
C LEU A 99 -8.64 23.73 -6.65
N PHE A 100 -8.74 24.44 -5.52
CA PHE A 100 -9.33 25.79 -5.51
C PHE A 100 -8.52 26.85 -6.26
N ASP A 101 -7.18 26.75 -6.30
CA ASP A 101 -6.33 27.69 -7.05
C ASP A 101 -6.32 27.40 -8.57
N HIS A 102 -7.09 26.42 -9.02
CA HIS A 102 -7.08 25.92 -10.39
C HIS A 102 -8.44 26.00 -11.09
N ILE A 103 -9.47 26.52 -10.41
CA ILE A 103 -10.85 26.64 -10.89
C ILE A 103 -11.42 28.04 -10.61
N ASP A 104 -12.59 28.35 -11.18
CA ASP A 104 -13.26 29.66 -11.06
C ASP A 104 -14.30 29.74 -9.92
N ILE A 105 -14.02 29.09 -8.79
CA ILE A 105 -14.87 29.17 -7.58
C ILE A 105 -14.70 30.54 -6.89
N ASP A 106 -15.79 31.09 -6.35
CA ASP A 106 -15.73 32.29 -5.52
C ASP A 106 -15.14 31.93 -4.13
N PRO A 107 -14.07 32.58 -3.65
CA PRO A 107 -13.50 32.32 -2.34
C PRO A 107 -14.50 32.43 -1.18
N ALA A 108 -15.56 33.24 -1.31
CA ALA A 108 -16.61 33.36 -0.30
C ALA A 108 -17.47 32.08 -0.16
N ASN A 109 -17.45 31.22 -1.18
CA ASN A 109 -18.19 29.96 -1.23
C ASN A 109 -17.35 28.75 -0.74
N ILE A 110 -16.12 28.99 -0.26
CA ILE A 110 -15.25 27.96 0.30
C ILE A 110 -15.44 27.91 1.82
N HIS A 111 -15.86 26.76 2.34
CA HIS A 111 -16.04 26.54 3.77
C HIS A 111 -15.25 25.31 4.23
N ILE A 112 -14.27 25.56 5.10
CA ILE A 112 -13.44 24.53 5.75
C ILE A 112 -13.36 24.91 7.25
N PRO A 113 -13.44 23.95 8.18
CA PRO A 113 -13.12 24.22 9.58
C PRO A 113 -11.72 24.84 9.75
N ASP A 114 -11.51 25.66 10.77
CA ASP A 114 -10.24 26.37 10.97
C ASP A 114 -9.47 25.83 12.18
N GLY A 115 -8.29 25.27 11.91
CA GLY A 115 -7.37 24.78 12.94
C GLY A 115 -6.75 25.88 13.81
N GLY A 116 -6.93 27.16 13.45
CA GLY A 116 -6.45 28.33 14.18
C GLY A 116 -7.47 28.96 15.14
N TRP A 117 -8.70 28.44 15.22
CA TRP A 117 -9.71 28.98 16.14
C TRP A 117 -9.28 28.88 17.62
N PRO A 118 -9.60 29.87 18.47
CA PRO A 118 -9.41 29.74 19.91
C PRO A 118 -10.17 28.54 20.46
N LYS A 119 -9.54 27.76 21.34
CA LYS A 119 -10.09 26.47 21.82
C LYS A 119 -11.46 26.62 22.47
N GLU A 120 -11.67 27.73 23.18
CA GLU A 120 -12.87 28.08 23.91
C GLU A 120 -14.05 28.39 22.97
N GLU A 121 -13.76 28.84 21.75
CA GLU A 121 -14.74 29.28 20.74
C GLU A 121 -15.09 28.19 19.72
N ILE A 122 -14.33 27.09 19.68
CA ILE A 122 -14.54 25.99 18.71
C ILE A 122 -15.99 25.51 18.68
N LYS A 123 -16.63 25.34 19.84
CA LYS A 123 -18.02 24.87 19.89
C LYS A 123 -18.98 25.83 19.19
N GLN A 124 -18.76 27.15 19.33
CA GLN A 124 -19.56 28.16 18.66
C GLN A 124 -19.30 28.12 17.16
N HIS A 125 -18.04 28.07 16.71
CA HIS A 125 -17.72 28.01 15.29
C HIS A 125 -18.23 26.74 14.61
N CYS A 126 -18.22 25.58 15.29
CA CYS A 126 -18.86 24.37 14.80
C CYS A 126 -20.37 24.57 14.59
N ALA A 127 -21.05 25.28 15.49
CA ALA A 127 -22.47 25.59 15.34
C ALA A 127 -22.74 26.58 14.20
N GLU A 128 -21.85 27.56 14.00
CA GLU A 128 -21.91 28.48 12.86
C GLU A 128 -21.68 27.76 11.53
N TYR A 129 -20.79 26.76 11.51
CA TYR A 129 -20.55 25.91 10.34
C TYR A 129 -21.80 25.11 9.95
N GLU A 130 -22.45 24.47 10.93
CA GLU A 130 -23.74 23.78 10.75
C GLU A 130 -24.86 24.73 10.28
N LYS A 131 -24.86 25.97 10.78
CA LYS A 131 -25.83 26.98 10.35
C LYS A 131 -25.64 27.37 8.88
N LYS A 132 -24.40 27.63 8.45
CA LYS A 132 -24.09 27.92 7.04
C LYS A 132 -24.49 26.76 6.12
N PHE A 133 -24.25 25.53 6.57
CA PHE A 133 -24.70 24.32 5.89
C PHE A 133 -26.24 24.29 5.70
N ALA A 134 -27.00 24.58 6.76
CA ALA A 134 -28.46 24.60 6.70
C ALA A 134 -28.98 25.74 5.80
N GLU A 135 -28.37 26.93 5.87
CA GLU A 135 -28.71 28.10 5.03
C GLU A 135 -28.45 27.86 3.54
N ALA A 136 -27.47 27.01 3.21
CA ALA A 136 -27.18 26.60 1.83
C ALA A 136 -28.21 25.59 1.26
N GLY A 137 -29.14 25.08 2.07
CA GLY A 137 -30.16 24.12 1.63
C GLY A 137 -29.69 22.65 1.63
N GLY A 138 -28.63 22.34 2.39
CA GLY A 138 -28.01 21.03 2.49
C GLY A 138 -27.11 20.68 1.31
N ILE A 139 -26.27 19.65 1.49
CA ILE A 139 -25.30 19.21 0.47
C ILE A 139 -26.03 18.41 -0.62
N ASP A 140 -25.89 18.83 -1.88
CA ASP A 140 -26.44 18.12 -3.04
C ASP A 140 -25.67 16.82 -3.31
N LEU A 141 -24.34 16.86 -3.16
CA LEU A 141 -23.47 15.70 -3.33
C LEU A 141 -22.30 15.75 -2.35
N GLN A 142 -22.20 14.74 -1.48
CA GLN A 142 -21.13 14.59 -0.51
C GLN A 142 -20.12 13.54 -0.99
N ILE A 143 -18.86 13.94 -1.06
CA ILE A 143 -17.74 13.04 -1.33
C ILE A 143 -17.11 12.64 -0.01
N LEU A 144 -16.88 11.34 0.19
CA LEU A 144 -16.24 10.79 1.38
C LEU A 144 -15.04 9.92 0.98
N GLY A 145 -14.02 9.90 1.82
CA GLY A 145 -13.05 8.81 1.87
C GLY A 145 -13.34 7.88 3.06
N ILE A 146 -12.82 6.66 3.01
CA ILE A 146 -12.85 5.70 4.13
C ILE A 146 -11.45 5.42 4.66
N GLY A 147 -11.29 5.45 5.99
CA GLY A 147 -10.07 5.03 6.69
C GLY A 147 -9.97 3.51 6.87
N LEU A 148 -8.78 2.99 7.20
CA LEU A 148 -8.57 1.55 7.43
C LEU A 148 -9.38 0.97 8.61
N ASN A 149 -9.79 1.82 9.56
CA ASN A 149 -10.68 1.46 10.68
C ASN A 149 -12.16 1.77 10.40
N GLY A 150 -12.48 2.28 9.21
CA GLY A 150 -13.85 2.56 8.77
C GLY A 150 -14.35 3.96 9.11
N HIS A 151 -13.47 4.84 9.59
CA HIS A 151 -13.84 6.24 9.81
C HIS A 151 -14.22 6.94 8.49
N ILE A 152 -15.10 7.94 8.60
CA ILE A 152 -15.46 8.90 7.54
C ILE A 152 -15.26 10.32 8.08
N GLY A 153 -14.46 11.14 7.39
CA GLY A 153 -13.82 12.30 8.02
C GLY A 153 -13.00 11.87 9.24
N PHE A 154 -13.00 12.64 10.33
CA PHE A 154 -12.45 12.17 11.62
C PHE A 154 -13.49 11.57 12.57
N ASN A 155 -14.57 10.98 12.04
CA ASN A 155 -15.49 10.19 12.85
C ASN A 155 -14.93 8.78 13.06
N GLU A 156 -14.10 8.63 14.08
CA GLU A 156 -13.44 7.39 14.51
C GLU A 156 -14.44 6.32 15.02
N PRO A 157 -14.05 5.04 15.10
CA PRO A 157 -14.83 3.98 15.75
C PRO A 157 -15.38 4.41 17.13
N GLY A 158 -16.68 4.20 17.33
CA GLY A 158 -17.42 4.66 18.51
C GLY A 158 -18.01 6.08 18.37
N SER A 159 -17.83 6.74 17.23
CA SER A 159 -18.51 8.02 16.94
C SER A 159 -20.01 7.80 16.79
N SER A 160 -20.79 8.57 17.55
CA SER A 160 -22.24 8.43 17.54
C SER A 160 -22.85 8.79 16.19
N ILE A 161 -23.87 8.03 15.76
CA ILE A 161 -24.70 8.36 14.59
C ILE A 161 -25.35 9.75 14.71
N TYR A 162 -25.62 10.23 15.93
CA TYR A 162 -26.21 11.55 16.20
C TYR A 162 -25.17 12.67 16.27
N SER A 163 -23.90 12.37 16.00
CA SER A 163 -22.83 13.36 16.09
C SER A 163 -23.00 14.48 15.07
N ARG A 164 -22.73 15.71 15.52
CA ARG A 164 -22.62 16.93 14.71
C ARG A 164 -21.16 17.37 14.61
N THR A 165 -20.92 18.48 13.91
CA THR A 165 -19.60 19.10 13.77
C THR A 165 -19.00 19.38 15.15
N ARG A 166 -17.79 18.87 15.42
CA ARG A 166 -17.17 18.91 16.75
C ARG A 166 -15.64 18.79 16.69
N LEU A 167 -15.00 19.16 17.80
CA LEU A 167 -13.61 18.81 18.08
C LEU A 167 -13.54 17.34 18.52
N VAL A 168 -12.66 16.57 17.91
CA VAL A 168 -12.41 15.16 18.21
C VAL A 168 -10.95 14.91 18.53
N THR A 169 -10.70 13.84 19.28
CA THR A 169 -9.36 13.28 19.45
C THR A 169 -9.11 12.26 18.36
N LEU A 170 -7.95 12.35 17.71
CA LEU A 170 -7.54 11.39 16.69
C LEU A 170 -7.03 10.11 17.33
N GLU A 171 -7.48 8.96 16.83
CA GLU A 171 -6.91 7.68 17.23
C GLU A 171 -5.46 7.55 16.77
N ASN A 172 -4.67 6.77 17.50
CA ASN A 172 -3.28 6.51 17.08
C ASN A 172 -3.22 5.85 15.71
N THR A 173 -4.18 4.98 15.36
CA THR A 173 -4.29 4.33 14.05
C THR A 173 -4.43 5.35 12.91
N THR A 174 -5.29 6.35 13.07
CA THR A 174 -5.45 7.47 12.12
C THR A 174 -4.21 8.37 12.09
N ARG A 175 -3.60 8.65 13.25
CA ARG A 175 -2.36 9.42 13.30
C ARG A 175 -1.21 8.73 12.58
N ILE A 176 -1.09 7.42 12.75
CA ILE A 176 -0.16 6.54 12.03
C ILE A 176 -0.43 6.59 10.53
N ALA A 177 -1.69 6.39 10.13
CA ALA A 177 -2.08 6.40 8.72
C ALA A 177 -1.79 7.74 8.04
N ASN A 178 -1.87 8.85 8.77
CA ASN A 178 -1.55 10.18 8.28
C ASN A 178 -0.07 10.56 8.45
N THR A 179 0.75 9.71 9.10
CA THR A 179 2.16 10.03 9.36
C THR A 179 2.95 10.23 8.06
N TYR A 180 2.52 9.70 6.92
CA TYR A 180 3.17 9.99 5.64
C TYR A 180 3.11 11.49 5.26
N GLU A 181 2.18 12.28 5.81
CA GLU A 181 2.10 13.73 5.56
C GLU A 181 3.02 14.53 6.51
N PHE A 182 3.58 13.88 7.52
CA PHE A 182 4.35 14.49 8.58
C PHE A 182 5.74 13.84 8.71
N GLU A 183 6.70 14.52 9.33
CA GLU A 183 8.05 13.96 9.48
C GLU A 183 8.08 12.66 10.31
N ASN A 184 7.20 12.57 11.30
CA ASN A 184 7.01 11.42 12.18
C ASN A 184 5.70 11.57 12.96
N ILE A 185 5.29 10.48 13.63
CA ILE A 185 4.03 10.43 14.36
C ILE A 185 3.90 11.47 15.48
N SER A 186 5.00 11.95 16.07
CA SER A 186 4.94 12.97 17.12
C SER A 186 4.48 14.33 16.60
N LYS A 187 4.62 14.56 15.28
CA LYS A 187 4.21 15.80 14.60
C LYS A 187 2.74 15.77 14.18
N VAL A 188 2.14 14.60 14.03
CA VAL A 188 0.74 14.48 13.65
C VAL A 188 -0.14 15.03 14.79
N PRO A 189 -1.00 16.04 14.52
CA PRO A 189 -1.90 16.61 15.50
C PRO A 189 -2.70 15.54 16.26
N ARG A 190 -3.05 15.85 17.51
CA ARG A 190 -3.82 14.93 18.37
C ARG A 190 -5.32 15.17 18.29
N LEU A 191 -5.72 16.32 17.78
CA LEU A 191 -7.11 16.74 17.68
C LEU A 191 -7.41 17.15 16.24
N ALA A 192 -8.68 17.12 15.89
CA ALA A 192 -9.19 17.68 14.65
C ALA A 192 -10.62 18.18 14.83
N ILE A 193 -11.05 19.10 13.98
CA ILE A 193 -12.44 19.49 13.87
C ILE A 193 -13.03 18.70 12.71
N THR A 194 -14.18 18.07 12.90
CA THR A 194 -14.83 17.24 11.87
C THR A 194 -16.33 17.43 11.88
N MET A 195 -16.91 17.41 10.68
CA MET A 195 -18.34 17.24 10.43
C MET A 195 -18.78 15.91 11.04
N GLY A 196 -19.94 15.90 11.70
CA GLY A 196 -20.47 14.71 12.35
C GLY A 196 -21.24 13.79 11.39
N ILE A 197 -21.46 12.54 11.82
CA ILE A 197 -22.16 11.53 11.01
C ILE A 197 -23.60 11.96 10.71
N SER A 198 -24.30 12.57 11.67
CA SER A 198 -25.66 13.06 11.46
C SER A 198 -25.71 14.17 10.42
N THR A 199 -24.67 15.00 10.33
CA THR A 199 -24.55 16.07 9.35
C THR A 199 -24.27 15.48 7.96
N ILE A 200 -23.36 14.50 7.87
CA ILE A 200 -23.06 13.79 6.62
C ILE A 200 -24.32 13.12 6.04
N LEU A 201 -25.11 12.43 6.89
CA LEU A 201 -26.33 11.74 6.48
C LEU A 201 -27.48 12.66 6.02
N GLN A 202 -27.38 13.98 6.23
CA GLN A 202 -28.35 14.96 5.72
C GLN A 202 -28.09 15.35 4.27
N SER A 203 -26.99 14.91 3.67
CA SER A 203 -26.70 15.11 2.25
C SER A 203 -27.77 14.46 1.38
N LYS A 204 -28.03 14.99 0.19
CA LYS A 204 -29.02 14.39 -0.72
C LYS A 204 -28.49 13.11 -1.34
N ARG A 205 -27.19 13.08 -1.64
CA ARG A 205 -26.48 11.95 -2.21
C ARG A 205 -25.06 11.86 -1.67
N ILE A 206 -24.55 10.65 -1.48
CA ILE A 206 -23.21 10.38 -0.95
C ILE A 206 -22.44 9.45 -1.89
N LEU A 207 -21.23 9.83 -2.27
CA LEU A 207 -20.26 8.96 -2.95
C LEU A 207 -19.05 8.76 -2.03
N LEU A 208 -18.83 7.51 -1.62
CA LEU A 208 -17.67 7.14 -0.80
C LEU A 208 -16.62 6.44 -1.66
N MET A 209 -15.41 6.99 -1.68
CA MET A 209 -14.28 6.48 -2.46
C MET A 209 -13.35 5.62 -1.58
N GLY A 210 -12.94 4.45 -2.09
CA GLY A 210 -12.01 3.56 -1.40
C GLY A 210 -11.14 2.76 -2.35
N TRP A 211 -9.82 2.98 -2.29
CA TRP A 211 -8.84 2.38 -3.22
C TRP A 211 -7.86 1.44 -2.52
N GLY A 212 -7.33 0.46 -3.25
CA GLY A 212 -6.18 -0.35 -2.84
C GLY A 212 -6.43 -1.21 -1.59
N SER A 213 -5.58 -1.05 -0.59
CA SER A 213 -5.51 -1.90 0.62
C SER A 213 -6.70 -1.80 1.58
N LYS A 214 -7.79 -1.14 1.20
CA LYS A 214 -8.99 -0.93 2.04
C LYS A 214 -10.01 -2.07 1.95
N HIS A 215 -9.65 -3.20 1.35
CA HIS A 215 -10.55 -4.33 1.07
C HIS A 215 -11.31 -4.84 2.30
N ALA A 216 -10.60 -5.13 3.40
CA ALA A 216 -11.20 -5.72 4.59
C ALA A 216 -12.24 -4.79 5.23
N ILE A 217 -11.94 -3.49 5.30
CA ILE A 217 -12.84 -2.52 5.93
C ILE A 217 -14.01 -2.17 5.02
N ILE A 218 -13.82 -2.19 3.70
CA ILE A 218 -14.91 -2.01 2.73
C ILE A 218 -15.90 -3.17 2.84
N ALA A 219 -15.44 -4.42 2.82
CA ALA A 219 -16.31 -5.58 3.01
C ALA A 219 -17.10 -5.50 4.32
N ARG A 220 -16.45 -5.16 5.44
CA ARG A 220 -17.13 -4.93 6.73
C ARG A 220 -18.14 -3.78 6.68
N SER A 221 -17.88 -2.74 5.89
CA SER A 221 -18.75 -1.57 5.79
C SER A 221 -19.99 -1.82 4.94
N VAL A 222 -19.90 -2.67 3.90
CA VAL A 222 -21.00 -2.88 2.94
C VAL A 222 -21.75 -4.19 3.14
N GLU A 223 -21.12 -5.25 3.66
CA GLU A 223 -21.75 -6.56 3.89
C GLU A 223 -22.08 -6.79 5.39
N GLY A 224 -21.32 -6.14 6.27
CA GLY A 224 -21.47 -6.23 7.72
C GLY A 224 -22.74 -5.57 8.25
N ASN A 225 -22.98 -5.71 9.56
CA ASN A 225 -24.07 -5.01 10.24
C ASN A 225 -23.70 -3.56 10.51
N VAL A 226 -24.70 -2.67 10.45
CA VAL A 226 -24.54 -1.27 10.82
C VAL A 226 -24.06 -1.15 12.27
N SER A 227 -22.95 -0.46 12.49
CA SER A 227 -22.34 -0.27 13.81
C SER A 227 -21.53 1.01 13.89
N GLU A 228 -21.60 1.72 15.02
CA GLU A 228 -20.72 2.88 15.32
C GLU A 228 -19.25 2.48 15.44
N GLN A 229 -18.94 1.18 15.62
CA GLN A 229 -17.57 0.66 15.57
C GLN A 229 -16.99 0.59 14.15
N VAL A 230 -17.84 0.69 13.12
CA VAL A 230 -17.44 0.83 11.71
C VAL A 230 -18.24 1.99 11.14
N PRO A 231 -17.82 3.25 11.36
CA PRO A 231 -18.62 4.44 11.01
C PRO A 231 -19.14 4.46 9.56
N ALA A 232 -18.33 4.00 8.59
CA ALA A 232 -18.74 3.87 7.20
C ALA A 232 -19.94 2.91 6.98
N SER A 233 -20.14 1.92 7.85
CA SER A 233 -21.32 1.03 7.79
C SER A 233 -22.63 1.76 8.08
N ILE A 234 -22.59 2.91 8.77
CA ILE A 234 -23.78 3.73 9.03
C ILE A 234 -24.36 4.30 7.73
N LEU A 235 -23.53 4.46 6.69
CA LEU A 235 -24.00 4.92 5.38
C LEU A 235 -25.00 3.96 4.73
N GLN A 236 -25.06 2.69 5.14
CA GLN A 236 -26.12 1.76 4.71
C GLN A 236 -27.53 2.27 5.07
N GLN A 237 -27.67 3.21 6.01
CA GLN A 237 -28.95 3.82 6.38
C GLN A 237 -29.32 5.03 5.51
N HIS A 238 -28.44 5.43 4.57
CA HIS A 238 -28.69 6.54 3.67
C HIS A 238 -29.40 6.07 2.40
N ASN A 239 -30.42 6.81 1.95
CA ASN A 239 -31.28 6.39 0.83
C ASN A 239 -30.57 6.46 -0.54
N ASP A 240 -29.56 7.31 -0.70
CA ASP A 240 -28.80 7.48 -1.94
C ASP A 240 -27.29 7.56 -1.65
N CYS A 241 -26.68 6.42 -1.33
CA CYS A 241 -25.25 6.31 -1.11
C CYS A 241 -24.65 5.22 -2.00
N THR A 242 -23.49 5.48 -2.58
CA THR A 242 -22.75 4.51 -3.40
C THR A 242 -21.29 4.48 -3.00
N PHE A 243 -20.76 3.27 -2.83
CA PHE A 243 -19.33 3.04 -2.64
C PHE A 243 -18.69 2.89 -4.02
N VAL A 244 -17.67 3.70 -4.30
CA VAL A 244 -16.88 3.68 -5.53
C VAL A 244 -15.50 3.16 -5.16
N ILE A 245 -15.17 1.95 -5.62
CA ILE A 245 -13.96 1.23 -5.21
C ILE A 245 -13.20 0.69 -6.42
N ASP A 246 -11.92 0.37 -6.25
CA ASP A 246 -11.14 -0.34 -7.27
C ASP A 246 -11.13 -1.86 -7.04
N GLU A 247 -10.65 -2.64 -8.02
CA GLU A 247 -10.58 -4.10 -7.92
C GLU A 247 -9.80 -4.57 -6.69
N ALA A 248 -8.71 -3.87 -6.34
CA ALA A 248 -7.91 -4.19 -5.16
C ALA A 248 -8.71 -4.00 -3.85
N ALA A 249 -9.48 -2.92 -3.75
CA ALA A 249 -10.38 -2.64 -2.64
C ALA A 249 -11.64 -3.53 -2.62
N ALA A 250 -11.95 -4.20 -3.72
CA ALA A 250 -13.05 -5.16 -3.81
C ALA A 250 -12.65 -6.60 -3.42
N ALA A 251 -11.35 -6.86 -3.19
CA ALA A 251 -10.81 -8.23 -3.07
C ALA A 251 -11.45 -9.06 -1.94
N ASP A 252 -11.94 -8.44 -0.88
CA ASP A 252 -12.60 -9.11 0.25
C ASP A 252 -14.13 -9.16 0.17
N LEU A 253 -14.75 -8.57 -0.86
CA LEU A 253 -16.18 -8.71 -1.08
C LEU A 253 -16.54 -10.16 -1.35
N THR A 254 -17.64 -10.65 -0.78
CA THR A 254 -18.05 -12.05 -0.86
C THR A 254 -18.18 -12.52 -2.31
N ARG A 255 -18.74 -11.69 -3.20
CA ARG A 255 -18.85 -12.00 -4.65
C ARG A 255 -17.51 -12.12 -5.39
N ILE A 256 -16.41 -11.63 -4.82
CA ILE A 256 -15.05 -11.69 -5.41
C ILE A 256 -14.21 -12.79 -4.73
N LYS A 257 -14.21 -12.79 -3.40
CA LYS A 257 -13.42 -13.69 -2.56
C LYS A 257 -13.98 -15.11 -2.57
N SER A 258 -15.30 -15.23 -2.49
CA SER A 258 -16.04 -16.49 -2.35
C SER A 258 -17.27 -16.51 -3.26
N PRO A 259 -17.10 -16.38 -4.59
CA PRO A 259 -18.19 -16.20 -5.56
C PRO A 259 -19.23 -17.34 -5.54
N TRP A 260 -18.82 -18.54 -5.10
CA TRP A 260 -19.70 -19.69 -4.90
C TRP A 260 -20.80 -19.48 -3.84
N LEU A 261 -20.73 -18.42 -3.03
CA LEU A 261 -21.78 -18.07 -2.08
C LEU A 261 -22.85 -17.13 -2.66
N THR A 262 -22.59 -16.49 -3.80
CA THR A 262 -23.45 -15.45 -4.39
C THR A 262 -24.15 -15.89 -5.67
N GLY A 263 -23.54 -16.77 -6.48
CA GLY A 263 -24.12 -17.20 -7.75
C GLY A 263 -23.28 -18.26 -8.46
N ASP A 264 -23.48 -18.41 -9.77
CA ASP A 264 -22.79 -19.39 -10.60
C ASP A 264 -21.26 -19.18 -10.55
N CYS A 265 -20.54 -20.26 -10.28
CA CYS A 265 -19.09 -20.25 -10.13
C CYS A 265 -18.44 -21.17 -11.18
N VAL A 266 -17.42 -20.68 -11.88
CA VAL A 266 -16.62 -21.53 -12.78
C VAL A 266 -15.50 -22.20 -11.99
N TRP A 267 -15.59 -23.53 -11.84
CA TRP A 267 -14.64 -24.35 -11.08
C TRP A 267 -13.34 -24.65 -11.85
N THR A 268 -12.52 -23.61 -12.00
CA THR A 268 -11.12 -23.74 -12.43
C THR A 268 -10.26 -24.37 -11.33
N PRO A 269 -9.10 -24.98 -11.65
CA PRO A 269 -8.15 -25.48 -10.64
C PRO A 269 -7.82 -24.47 -9.53
N ALA A 270 -7.60 -23.21 -9.89
CA ALA A 270 -7.32 -22.14 -8.93
C ALA A 270 -8.54 -21.82 -8.04
N MET A 271 -9.74 -21.78 -8.62
CA MET A 271 -10.98 -21.56 -7.88
C MET A 271 -11.28 -22.71 -6.90
N THR A 272 -11.11 -23.95 -7.35
CA THR A 272 -11.25 -25.16 -6.53
C THR A 272 -10.25 -25.15 -5.39
N LYS A 273 -8.95 -24.91 -5.67
CA LYS A 273 -7.91 -24.76 -4.64
C LYS A 273 -8.30 -23.70 -3.61
N ARG A 274 -8.73 -22.51 -4.07
CA ARG A 274 -9.13 -21.41 -3.18
C ARG A 274 -10.31 -21.78 -2.28
N ALA A 275 -11.38 -22.32 -2.85
CA ALA A 275 -12.58 -22.70 -2.10
C ALA A 275 -12.31 -23.77 -1.03
N VAL A 276 -11.60 -24.84 -1.41
CA VAL A 276 -11.29 -25.95 -0.50
C VAL A 276 -10.32 -25.52 0.59
N VAL A 277 -9.29 -24.73 0.26
CA VAL A 277 -8.35 -24.17 1.24
C VAL A 277 -9.05 -23.26 2.24
N GLN A 278 -9.90 -22.34 1.76
CA GLN A 278 -10.65 -21.44 2.64
C GLN A 278 -11.60 -22.22 3.56
N MET A 279 -12.33 -23.21 3.03
CA MET A 279 -13.18 -24.08 3.84
C MET A 279 -12.38 -24.83 4.89
N SER A 280 -11.28 -25.48 4.51
CA SER A 280 -10.38 -26.23 5.37
C SER A 280 -9.87 -25.39 6.55
N LEU A 281 -9.37 -24.18 6.27
CA LEU A 281 -8.91 -23.25 7.30
C LEU A 281 -10.05 -22.76 8.20
N LYS A 282 -11.22 -22.46 7.62
CA LYS A 282 -12.40 -21.99 8.37
C LYS A 282 -12.88 -23.02 9.39
N ILE A 283 -12.90 -24.30 9.03
CA ILE A 283 -13.38 -25.37 9.93
C ILE A 283 -12.26 -26.02 10.75
N GLY A 284 -10.99 -25.69 10.46
CA GLY A 284 -9.83 -26.23 11.17
C GLY A 284 -9.55 -27.72 10.90
N LYS A 285 -9.89 -28.22 9.71
CA LYS A 285 -9.61 -29.61 9.30
C LYS A 285 -8.59 -29.63 8.16
N PRO A 286 -7.57 -30.51 8.18
CA PRO A 286 -6.67 -30.72 7.04
C PRO A 286 -7.43 -31.06 5.75
N VAL A 287 -6.87 -30.70 4.59
CA VAL A 287 -7.55 -30.86 3.29
C VAL A 287 -7.98 -32.31 3.04
N LEU A 288 -7.13 -33.28 3.33
CA LEU A 288 -7.43 -34.70 3.12
C LEU A 288 -8.45 -35.28 4.12
N SER A 289 -8.84 -34.51 5.14
CA SER A 289 -9.80 -34.91 6.17
C SER A 289 -11.21 -34.33 5.95
N LEU A 290 -11.42 -33.57 4.86
CA LEU A 290 -12.71 -32.97 4.54
C LEU A 290 -13.70 -34.03 4.04
N SER A 291 -14.93 -34.01 4.55
CA SER A 291 -16.02 -34.88 4.09
C SER A 291 -16.95 -34.18 3.09
N ALA A 292 -17.80 -34.93 2.39
CA ALA A 292 -18.83 -34.35 1.53
C ALA A 292 -19.78 -33.40 2.30
N ASP A 293 -20.10 -33.72 3.56
CA ASP A 293 -20.92 -32.85 4.41
C ASP A 293 -20.26 -31.49 4.65
N ASP A 294 -18.94 -31.45 4.82
CA ASP A 294 -18.19 -30.19 5.00
C ASP A 294 -18.38 -29.26 3.78
N TYR A 295 -18.34 -29.81 2.56
CA TYR A 295 -18.57 -29.06 1.32
C TYR A 295 -20.00 -28.53 1.26
N VAL A 296 -21.00 -29.35 1.60
CA VAL A 296 -22.42 -28.96 1.58
C VAL A 296 -22.69 -27.83 2.57
N GLU A 297 -22.22 -27.96 3.81
CA GLU A 297 -22.42 -26.96 4.87
C GLU A 297 -21.73 -25.62 4.61
N ASN A 298 -20.72 -25.60 3.73
CA ASN A 298 -19.98 -24.39 3.36
C ASN A 298 -20.34 -23.84 1.98
N GLY A 299 -21.44 -24.30 1.37
CA GLY A 299 -21.93 -23.77 0.10
C GLY A 299 -21.11 -24.20 -1.12
N LEU A 300 -20.45 -25.36 -1.06
CA LEU A 300 -19.66 -25.94 -2.14
C LEU A 300 -20.34 -27.17 -2.77
N SER A 301 -21.66 -27.30 -2.62
CA SER A 301 -22.44 -28.39 -3.22
C SER A 301 -22.27 -28.45 -4.74
N ASP A 302 -22.24 -27.29 -5.41
CA ASP A 302 -22.08 -27.22 -6.87
C ASP A 302 -20.74 -27.77 -7.34
N LEU A 303 -19.68 -27.58 -6.53
CA LEU A 303 -18.36 -28.15 -6.81
C LEU A 303 -18.38 -29.69 -6.77
N LEU A 304 -19.08 -30.27 -5.79
CA LEU A 304 -19.27 -31.73 -5.72
C LEU A 304 -20.08 -32.25 -6.92
N VAL A 305 -21.10 -31.52 -7.35
CA VAL A 305 -21.92 -31.91 -8.51
C VAL A 305 -21.09 -31.90 -9.79
N GLU A 306 -20.23 -30.89 -9.99
CA GLU A 306 -19.43 -30.75 -11.23
C GLU A 306 -18.20 -31.67 -11.24
N LYS A 307 -17.45 -31.75 -10.14
CA LYS A 307 -16.16 -32.45 -10.07
C LYS A 307 -16.27 -33.86 -9.48
N GLY A 308 -17.37 -34.18 -8.82
CA GLY A 308 -17.65 -35.50 -8.27
C GLY A 308 -17.24 -35.65 -6.81
N ASP A 309 -16.51 -36.73 -6.50
CA ASP A 309 -16.26 -37.17 -5.14
C ASP A 309 -15.33 -36.23 -4.36
N ALA A 310 -15.69 -35.96 -3.09
CA ALA A 310 -14.95 -35.06 -2.22
C ALA A 310 -13.49 -35.49 -2.01
N TYR A 311 -13.20 -36.80 -1.97
CA TYR A 311 -11.86 -37.32 -1.76
C TYR A 311 -10.93 -36.98 -2.92
N GLU A 312 -11.41 -37.13 -4.17
CA GLU A 312 -10.63 -36.80 -5.36
C GLU A 312 -10.32 -35.29 -5.42
N ILE A 313 -11.30 -34.44 -5.09
CA ILE A 313 -11.11 -32.99 -5.02
C ILE A 313 -10.08 -32.63 -3.93
N ASN A 314 -10.18 -33.24 -2.75
CA ASN A 314 -9.23 -33.04 -1.67
C ASN A 314 -7.80 -33.43 -2.11
N LEU A 315 -7.66 -34.55 -2.83
CA LEU A 315 -6.38 -35.04 -3.31
C LEU A 315 -5.75 -34.11 -4.35
N GLU A 316 -6.56 -33.63 -5.29
CA GLU A 316 -6.16 -32.64 -6.29
C GLU A 316 -5.63 -31.35 -5.61
N VAL A 317 -6.39 -30.80 -4.67
CA VAL A 317 -6.00 -29.57 -3.95
C VAL A 317 -4.76 -29.80 -3.08
N TYR A 318 -4.66 -30.96 -2.43
CA TYR A 318 -3.47 -31.33 -1.66
C TYR A 318 -2.22 -31.37 -2.56
N TYR A 319 -2.31 -31.94 -3.76
CA TYR A 319 -1.19 -31.93 -4.72
C TYR A 319 -0.84 -30.53 -5.19
N MET A 320 -1.83 -29.70 -5.49
CA MET A 320 -1.60 -28.29 -5.85
C MET A 320 -0.88 -27.50 -4.76
N LEU A 321 -1.09 -27.83 -3.48
CA LEU A 321 -0.37 -27.20 -2.36
C LEU A 321 1.01 -27.83 -2.14
N ARG A 322 1.12 -29.16 -2.22
CA ARG A 322 2.39 -29.88 -2.07
C ARG A 322 3.40 -29.43 -3.13
N ASP A 323 2.94 -29.30 -4.37
CA ASP A 323 3.82 -29.07 -5.52
C ASP A 323 4.35 -27.63 -5.60
N THR A 324 3.82 -26.70 -4.78
CA THR A 324 4.43 -25.38 -4.58
C THR A 324 5.72 -25.45 -3.78
N ILE A 325 5.88 -26.47 -2.91
CA ILE A 325 6.97 -26.54 -1.95
C ILE A 325 8.25 -27.00 -2.65
N THR A 326 9.28 -26.16 -2.63
CA THR A 326 10.58 -26.51 -3.23
C THR A 326 11.76 -26.01 -2.40
N GLY A 327 12.77 -26.88 -2.25
CA GLY A 327 14.07 -26.51 -1.70
C GLY A 327 15.00 -25.86 -2.73
N TRP A 328 14.60 -25.75 -4.00
CA TRP A 328 15.44 -25.28 -5.11
C TRP A 328 14.75 -24.12 -5.85
N PRO A 329 14.85 -22.88 -5.33
CA PRO A 329 14.20 -21.72 -5.94
C PRO A 329 14.67 -21.41 -7.36
N GLY A 330 15.90 -21.79 -7.74
CA GLY A 330 16.39 -21.69 -9.12
C GLY A 330 16.20 -22.97 -9.96
N GLY A 331 15.40 -23.92 -9.47
CA GLY A 331 15.20 -25.22 -10.09
C GLY A 331 16.32 -26.20 -9.76
N LYS A 332 15.96 -27.46 -9.45
CA LYS A 332 16.94 -28.49 -9.10
C LYS A 332 17.64 -29.00 -10.36
N PRO A 333 18.98 -28.92 -10.46
CA PRO A 333 19.72 -29.41 -11.62
C PRO A 333 19.49 -30.91 -11.83
N ASN A 334 19.43 -31.35 -13.09
CA ASN A 334 19.25 -32.75 -13.48
C ASN A 334 17.98 -33.45 -12.94
N ALA A 335 16.97 -32.69 -12.51
CA ALA A 335 15.73 -33.26 -11.97
C ALA A 335 14.51 -32.60 -12.63
N VAL A 336 13.91 -33.26 -13.62
CA VAL A 336 12.67 -32.77 -14.24
C VAL A 336 11.48 -33.22 -13.40
N ILE A 337 10.91 -32.27 -12.65
CA ILE A 337 9.69 -32.48 -11.88
C ILE A 337 8.60 -31.60 -12.52
N PRO A 338 7.67 -32.16 -13.32
CA PRO A 338 6.77 -31.36 -14.17
C PRO A 338 5.93 -30.33 -13.43
N ALA A 339 5.52 -30.63 -12.19
CA ALA A 339 4.66 -29.76 -11.38
C ALA A 339 5.44 -28.81 -10.44
N HIS A 340 6.78 -28.87 -10.43
CA HIS A 340 7.56 -27.98 -9.57
C HIS A 340 7.53 -26.54 -10.08
N PRO A 341 7.70 -25.54 -9.19
CA PRO A 341 7.46 -24.14 -9.54
C PRO A 341 8.47 -23.57 -10.54
N GLU A 342 9.71 -24.06 -10.54
CA GLU A 342 10.80 -23.56 -11.38
C GLU A 342 11.49 -24.68 -12.17
N ARG A 343 11.88 -24.36 -13.40
CA ARG A 343 12.54 -25.30 -14.33
C ARG A 343 14.00 -25.55 -13.95
N SER A 344 14.48 -26.76 -14.20
CA SER A 344 15.87 -27.15 -13.89
C SER A 344 16.90 -26.41 -14.74
N GLU A 345 16.65 -26.25 -16.03
CA GLU A 345 17.61 -25.67 -16.98
C GLU A 345 17.21 -24.24 -17.40
N PRO A 346 18.17 -23.31 -17.52
CA PRO A 346 19.62 -23.52 -17.40
C PRO A 346 20.12 -23.59 -15.95
N HIS A 347 21.26 -24.23 -15.70
CA HIS A 347 22.01 -24.13 -14.44
C HIS A 347 23.50 -23.84 -14.71
N PRO A 348 24.12 -22.80 -14.08
CA PRO A 348 23.52 -21.84 -13.14
C PRO A 348 22.58 -20.83 -13.81
N LYS A 349 21.59 -20.32 -13.06
CA LYS A 349 20.75 -19.21 -13.48
C LYS A 349 21.39 -17.88 -13.13
N ARG A 350 21.09 -16.86 -13.94
CA ARG A 350 21.27 -15.45 -13.60
C ARG A 350 19.97 -14.96 -12.96
N CYS A 351 20.03 -14.55 -11.70
CA CYS A 351 18.87 -14.05 -10.97
C CYS A 351 19.09 -12.59 -10.59
N LEU A 352 18.09 -11.75 -10.85
CA LEU A 352 18.09 -10.35 -10.47
C LEU A 352 16.97 -10.11 -9.45
N ILE A 353 17.35 -9.65 -8.26
CA ILE A 353 16.41 -9.25 -7.21
C ILE A 353 16.25 -7.74 -7.27
N PHE A 354 15.06 -7.24 -7.60
CA PHE A 354 14.75 -5.83 -7.42
C PHE A 354 14.33 -5.56 -5.98
N SER A 355 14.96 -4.56 -5.37
CA SER A 355 14.74 -4.14 -4.00
C SER A 355 14.27 -2.68 -4.03
N PRO A 356 12.96 -2.40 -3.84
CA PRO A 356 12.43 -1.04 -3.87
C PRO A 356 13.15 -0.13 -2.87
N HIS A 357 13.20 -0.54 -1.60
CA HIS A 357 14.06 0.03 -0.58
C HIS A 357 15.30 -0.86 -0.37
N PRO A 358 16.43 -0.30 0.11
CA PRO A 358 17.70 -1.03 0.26
C PRO A 358 17.72 -2.28 1.16
N ASP A 359 16.65 -2.57 1.89
CA ASP A 359 16.50 -3.69 2.84
C ASP A 359 15.41 -4.71 2.44
N ASP A 360 14.64 -4.42 1.40
CA ASP A 360 13.50 -5.26 0.99
C ASP A 360 13.95 -6.65 0.49
N ASP A 361 15.14 -6.75 -0.13
CA ASP A 361 15.76 -7.99 -0.60
C ASP A 361 15.92 -9.03 0.53
N ILE A 362 16.46 -8.60 1.67
CA ILE A 362 16.75 -9.48 2.82
C ILE A 362 15.55 -9.64 3.74
N ILE A 363 14.74 -8.61 3.94
CA ILE A 363 13.53 -8.67 4.77
C ILE A 363 12.50 -9.60 4.12
N SER A 364 12.27 -9.42 2.83
CA SER A 364 11.17 -10.10 2.13
C SER A 364 11.53 -11.51 1.73
N MET A 365 12.70 -11.71 1.14
CA MET A 365 13.11 -12.97 0.54
C MET A 365 14.53 -13.42 0.95
N GLY A 366 15.04 -12.97 2.10
CA GLY A 366 16.41 -13.25 2.54
C GLY A 366 16.78 -14.73 2.63
N GLY A 367 15.84 -15.62 2.94
CA GLY A 367 16.09 -17.06 2.95
C GLY A 367 16.32 -17.61 1.55
N THR A 368 15.49 -17.20 0.60
CA THR A 368 15.59 -17.53 -0.83
C THR A 368 16.83 -16.89 -1.45
N PHE A 369 17.15 -15.65 -1.08
CA PHE A 369 18.35 -14.93 -1.52
C PHE A 369 19.62 -15.72 -1.16
N MET A 370 19.78 -16.10 0.11
CA MET A 370 20.91 -16.95 0.54
C MET A 370 20.90 -18.30 -0.15
N ARG A 371 19.72 -18.91 -0.31
CA ARG A 371 19.61 -20.23 -0.93
C ARG A 371 20.03 -20.25 -2.40
N LEU A 372 19.66 -19.23 -3.17
CA LEU A 372 20.10 -19.10 -4.55
C LEU A 372 21.64 -18.98 -4.62
N HIS A 373 22.26 -18.26 -3.69
CA HIS A 373 23.72 -18.15 -3.60
C HIS A 373 24.36 -19.50 -3.25
N ASP A 374 23.89 -20.15 -2.19
CA ASP A 374 24.37 -21.46 -1.73
C ASP A 374 24.23 -22.54 -2.82
N GLN A 375 23.26 -22.40 -3.73
CA GLN A 375 23.03 -23.28 -4.87
C GLN A 375 23.85 -22.92 -6.12
N GLY A 376 24.74 -21.93 -6.04
CA GLY A 376 25.69 -21.59 -7.10
C GLY A 376 25.09 -20.78 -8.25
N HIS A 377 23.96 -20.09 -8.04
CA HIS A 377 23.41 -19.19 -9.05
C HIS A 377 24.14 -17.84 -9.08
N GLU A 378 24.14 -17.20 -10.25
CA GLU A 378 24.70 -15.87 -10.46
C GLU A 378 23.68 -14.81 -10.01
N LEU A 379 23.94 -14.18 -8.88
CA LEU A 379 23.01 -13.24 -8.25
C LEU A 379 23.37 -11.79 -8.47
N HIS A 380 22.33 -10.97 -8.62
CA HIS A 380 22.40 -9.52 -8.65
C HIS A 380 21.26 -8.92 -7.84
N VAL A 381 21.52 -7.75 -7.24
CA VAL A 381 20.47 -6.96 -6.59
C VAL A 381 20.41 -5.58 -7.25
N GLY A 382 19.22 -5.18 -7.70
CA GLY A 382 18.90 -3.86 -8.21
C GLY A 382 18.19 -3.04 -7.15
N TYR A 383 18.93 -2.16 -6.47
CA TYR A 383 18.39 -1.21 -5.48
C TYR A 383 17.77 -0.02 -6.21
N GLN A 384 16.43 0.02 -6.22
CA GLN A 384 15.67 0.94 -7.05
C GLN A 384 15.71 2.37 -6.50
N THR A 385 15.53 2.54 -5.19
CA THR A 385 15.55 3.86 -4.53
C THR A 385 16.75 4.03 -3.61
N SER A 386 17.08 5.27 -3.25
CA SER A 386 18.15 5.58 -2.29
C SER A 386 17.75 5.30 -0.83
N GLY A 387 16.45 5.23 -0.53
CA GLY A 387 15.93 5.06 0.83
C GLY A 387 16.30 6.19 1.79
N ASN A 388 16.72 7.34 1.28
CA ASN A 388 17.25 8.46 2.08
C ASN A 388 16.19 9.08 3.02
N ILE A 389 14.90 9.00 2.67
CA ILE A 389 13.80 9.54 3.47
C ILE A 389 13.63 8.76 4.79
N ALA A 390 14.04 7.49 4.85
CA ALA A 390 13.81 6.60 6.00
C ALA A 390 14.92 6.64 7.07
N VAL A 391 15.98 7.43 6.87
CA VAL A 391 17.09 7.54 7.84
C VAL A 391 16.86 8.73 8.76
N THR A 392 16.95 8.52 10.06
CA THR A 392 16.78 9.59 11.05
C THR A 392 18.00 10.51 11.10
N ASP A 393 17.79 11.75 11.56
CA ASP A 393 18.85 12.76 11.65
C ASP A 393 19.96 12.37 12.65
N GLU A 394 19.66 11.51 13.64
CA GLU A 394 20.65 10.96 14.58
C GLU A 394 21.70 10.08 13.88
N PHE A 395 21.29 9.27 12.91
CA PHE A 395 22.24 8.45 12.16
C PHE A 395 23.19 9.31 11.32
N VAL A 396 22.70 10.44 10.79
CA VAL A 396 23.52 11.36 10.00
C VAL A 396 24.68 11.90 10.84
N THR A 397 24.40 12.42 12.04
CA THR A 397 25.45 13.00 12.89
C THR A 397 26.47 11.95 13.31
N ARG A 398 26.02 10.75 13.72
CA ARG A 398 26.91 9.64 14.11
C ARG A 398 27.90 9.23 13.02
N PHE A 399 27.43 9.14 11.77
CA PHE A 399 28.29 8.73 10.65
C PHE A 399 29.26 9.84 10.22
N ILE A 400 28.85 11.11 10.27
CA ILE A 400 29.76 12.23 10.00
C ILE A 400 30.81 12.35 11.11
N ASP A 401 30.42 12.19 12.38
CA ASP A 401 31.35 12.17 13.52
C ASP A 401 32.41 11.07 13.34
N PHE A 402 32.01 9.88 12.91
CA PHE A 402 32.95 8.80 12.58
C PHE A 402 33.91 9.19 11.45
N ALA A 403 33.41 9.80 10.37
CA ALA A 403 34.23 10.22 9.24
C ALA A 403 35.30 11.25 9.65
N VAL A 404 34.90 12.29 10.39
CA VAL A 404 35.82 13.32 10.91
C VAL A 404 36.85 12.71 11.85
N GLY A 405 36.43 11.85 12.78
CA GLY A 405 37.33 11.18 13.72
C GLY A 405 38.30 10.21 13.04
N PHE A 406 37.85 9.51 11.99
CA PHE A 406 38.72 8.67 11.16
C PHE A 406 39.79 9.52 10.45
N GLU A 407 39.38 10.61 9.80
CA GLU A 407 40.32 11.50 9.11
C GLU A 407 41.35 12.11 10.09
N GLU A 408 40.90 12.57 11.26
CA GLU A 408 41.77 13.09 12.32
C GLU A 408 42.79 12.03 12.79
N MET A 409 42.33 10.80 13.03
CA MET A 409 43.19 9.69 13.48
C MET A 409 44.29 9.34 12.46
N PHE A 410 44.03 9.50 11.16
CA PHE A 410 44.99 9.19 10.10
C PHE A 410 45.70 10.43 9.53
N GLY A 411 45.50 11.62 10.11
CA GLY A 411 46.11 12.86 9.64
C GLY A 411 45.67 13.27 8.23
N ILE A 412 44.46 12.88 7.83
CA ILE A 412 43.83 13.29 6.56
C ILE A 412 43.24 14.68 6.76
N ASP A 413 43.34 15.55 5.75
CA ASP A 413 42.69 16.87 5.77
C ASP A 413 41.18 16.71 5.95
N ASN A 414 40.67 17.22 7.07
CA ASN A 414 39.28 17.07 7.49
C ASN A 414 38.53 18.40 7.54
N HIS A 415 39.11 19.50 7.03
CA HIS A 415 38.47 20.83 7.05
C HIS A 415 37.07 20.78 6.44
N LYS A 416 36.90 20.08 5.32
CA LYS A 416 35.61 19.97 4.64
C LYS A 416 34.62 19.09 5.41
N SER A 417 35.06 17.98 5.97
CA SER A 417 34.21 17.08 6.76
C SER A 417 33.75 17.76 8.06
N GLN A 418 34.61 18.56 8.69
CA GLN A 418 34.27 19.40 9.84
C GLN A 418 33.24 20.48 9.50
N GLU A 419 33.40 21.18 8.36
CA GLU A 419 32.39 22.13 7.88
C GLU A 419 31.02 21.47 7.69
N ILE A 420 30.99 20.29 7.06
CA ILE A 420 29.76 19.52 6.84
C ILE A 420 29.14 19.10 8.17
N LEU A 421 29.94 18.64 9.14
CA LEU A 421 29.48 18.28 10.49
C LEU A 421 28.86 19.48 11.22
N MET A 422 29.54 20.63 11.22
CA MET A 422 29.04 21.84 11.86
C MET A 422 27.74 22.34 11.19
N ALA A 423 27.69 22.32 9.87
CA ALA A 423 26.50 22.69 9.10
C ALA A 423 25.33 21.73 9.37
N ALA A 424 25.58 20.43 9.39
CA ALA A 424 24.56 19.42 9.69
C ALA A 424 24.02 19.56 11.12
N ARG A 425 24.90 19.73 12.13
CA ARG A 425 24.49 19.95 13.53
C ARG A 425 23.67 21.23 13.68
N LYS A 426 24.10 22.33 13.06
CA LYS A 426 23.38 23.60 13.09
C LYS A 426 22.01 23.46 12.41
N TYR A 427 21.98 22.88 11.22
CA TYR A 427 20.73 22.64 10.51
C TYR A 427 19.76 21.79 11.34
N ILE A 428 20.20 20.65 11.87
CA ILE A 428 19.36 19.75 12.68
C ILE A 428 18.86 20.45 13.95
N ALA A 429 19.66 21.32 14.58
CA ALA A 429 19.26 22.07 15.77
C ALA A 429 18.22 23.17 15.47
N ASP A 430 18.36 23.87 14.34
CA ASP A 430 17.50 25.00 13.95
C ASP A 430 16.28 24.56 13.09
N LYS A 431 16.25 23.30 12.67
CA LYS A 431 15.26 22.73 11.75
C LYS A 431 13.85 22.94 12.28
N GLN A 432 13.05 23.71 11.54
CA GLN A 432 11.63 23.85 11.84
C GLN A 432 10.90 22.54 11.57
N LYS A 433 9.77 22.32 12.25
CA LYS A 433 9.05 21.04 12.29
C LYS A 433 8.58 20.49 10.92
N ASP A 434 8.65 21.30 9.86
CA ASP A 434 8.15 20.98 8.50
C ASP A 434 9.20 21.32 7.41
N GLN A 435 10.47 21.47 7.80
CA GLN A 435 11.52 21.91 6.87
C GLN A 435 12.18 20.71 6.18
N THR A 436 12.18 20.70 4.84
CA THR A 436 12.80 19.65 4.02
C THR A 436 14.32 19.56 4.20
N ASP A 437 14.86 18.35 4.25
CA ASP A 437 16.30 18.09 4.35
C ASP A 437 17.10 18.70 3.19
N THR A 438 18.28 19.22 3.52
CA THR A 438 19.22 19.70 2.51
C THR A 438 19.68 18.56 1.60
N ARG A 439 20.18 18.91 0.41
CA ARG A 439 20.70 17.92 -0.55
C ARG A 439 21.85 17.11 0.04
N GLU A 440 22.70 17.75 0.83
CA GLU A 440 23.84 17.14 1.50
C GLU A 440 23.38 16.09 2.52
N ILE A 441 22.43 16.43 3.38
CA ILE A 441 21.87 15.50 4.37
C ILE A 441 21.23 14.29 3.69
N ARG A 442 20.39 14.53 2.65
CA ARG A 442 19.79 13.44 1.87
C ARG A 442 20.83 12.54 1.21
N SER A 443 21.92 13.10 0.72
CA SER A 443 23.02 12.34 0.11
C SER A 443 23.72 11.45 1.14
N ILE A 444 23.94 11.96 2.36
CA ILE A 444 24.53 11.19 3.46
C ILE A 444 23.60 10.06 3.91
N LYS A 445 22.30 10.35 4.07
CA LYS A 445 21.27 9.34 4.39
C LYS A 445 21.24 8.23 3.35
N GLY A 446 21.26 8.57 2.06
CA GLY A 446 21.35 7.59 0.97
C GLY A 446 22.64 6.78 0.98
N LEU A 447 23.78 7.41 1.35
CA LEU A 447 25.06 6.70 1.48
C LEU A 447 25.05 5.68 2.62
N ILE A 448 24.45 6.01 3.77
CA ILE A 448 24.29 5.09 4.90
C ILE A 448 23.54 3.83 4.43
N ARG A 449 22.38 4.00 3.80
CA ARG A 449 21.56 2.88 3.28
C ARG A 449 22.29 2.05 2.24
N ARG A 450 23.06 2.69 1.35
CA ARG A 450 23.91 2.02 0.37
C ARG A 450 25.00 1.17 1.03
N CYS A 451 25.63 1.66 2.10
CA CYS A 451 26.64 0.91 2.84
C CYS A 451 26.03 -0.32 3.53
N GLU A 452 24.85 -0.19 4.13
CA GLU A 452 24.11 -1.31 4.72
C GLU A 452 23.76 -2.37 3.67
N ALA A 453 23.18 -1.97 2.54
CA ALA A 453 22.85 -2.86 1.43
C ALA A 453 24.06 -3.62 0.88
N LYS A 454 25.20 -2.94 0.71
CA LYS A 454 26.46 -3.61 0.32
C LYS A 454 26.93 -4.61 1.37
N ALA A 455 26.83 -4.26 2.65
CA ALA A 455 27.20 -5.16 3.74
C ALA A 455 26.30 -6.42 3.75
N THR A 456 25.00 -6.27 3.49
CA THR A 456 24.05 -7.39 3.33
C THR A 456 24.40 -8.26 2.13
N CYS A 457 24.72 -7.66 0.97
CA CYS A 457 25.20 -8.41 -0.20
C CYS A 457 26.45 -9.26 0.14
N ARG A 458 27.44 -8.68 0.83
CA ARG A 458 28.66 -9.40 1.26
C ARG A 458 28.36 -10.48 2.29
N TYR A 459 27.43 -10.23 3.21
CA TYR A 459 26.97 -11.22 4.19
C TYR A 459 26.35 -12.45 3.51
N VAL A 460 25.61 -12.25 2.42
CA VAL A 460 25.07 -13.33 1.60
C VAL A 460 26.15 -14.02 0.76
N GLY A 461 27.20 -13.30 0.37
CA GLY A 461 28.34 -13.83 -0.40
C GLY A 461 28.54 -13.19 -1.77
N LEU A 462 27.85 -12.07 -2.06
CA LEU A 462 27.99 -11.32 -3.31
C LEU A 462 29.19 -10.36 -3.26
N THR A 463 29.77 -10.12 -4.42
CA THR A 463 30.77 -9.07 -4.65
C THR A 463 30.11 -7.72 -4.92
N ASP A 464 30.83 -6.63 -4.67
CA ASP A 464 30.31 -5.25 -4.80
C ASP A 464 29.78 -4.91 -6.21
N ASP A 465 30.30 -5.53 -7.27
CA ASP A 465 29.86 -5.34 -8.66
C ASP A 465 28.49 -5.97 -8.96
N ARG A 466 27.95 -6.76 -8.02
CA ARG A 466 26.62 -7.39 -8.11
C ARG A 466 25.52 -6.57 -7.43
N ALA A 467 25.88 -5.51 -6.70
CA ALA A 467 24.96 -4.56 -6.08
C ALA A 467 24.81 -3.31 -6.96
N HIS A 468 23.64 -3.16 -7.60
CA HIS A 468 23.37 -2.08 -8.55
C HIS A 468 22.46 -1.02 -7.92
N PHE A 469 22.99 0.20 -7.73
CA PHE A 469 22.23 1.32 -7.18
C PHE A 469 21.65 2.17 -8.31
N MET A 470 20.35 2.05 -8.55
CA MET A 470 19.67 2.63 -9.71
C MET A 470 19.30 4.11 -9.49
N ASN A 471 19.02 4.51 -8.24
CA ASN A 471 18.61 5.86 -7.85
C ASN A 471 17.51 6.42 -8.79
N LEU A 472 16.40 5.71 -8.88
CA LEU A 472 15.34 6.02 -9.83
C LEU A 472 14.80 7.45 -9.63
N PRO A 473 14.79 8.29 -10.69
CA PRO A 473 14.39 9.70 -10.64
C PRO A 473 13.07 9.99 -9.94
N PHE A 474 12.06 9.11 -10.02
CA PHE A 474 10.77 9.36 -9.39
C PHE A 474 10.85 9.58 -7.87
N TYR A 475 11.86 8.99 -7.22
CA TYR A 475 12.07 9.04 -5.77
C TYR A 475 12.97 10.20 -5.32
N GLU A 476 13.76 10.78 -6.22
CA GLU A 476 14.79 11.79 -5.87
C GLU A 476 14.25 13.22 -5.79
N THR A 477 13.03 13.41 -5.25
CA THR A 477 12.35 14.72 -5.13
C THR A 477 12.83 15.53 -3.92
N GLY A 478 13.17 14.85 -2.82
CA GLY A 478 13.52 15.49 -1.54
C GLY A 478 12.33 15.87 -0.68
N THR A 479 11.13 15.55 -1.14
CA THR A 479 9.87 15.67 -0.42
C THR A 479 9.30 14.28 -0.17
N ILE A 480 8.30 14.18 0.71
CA ILE A 480 7.57 12.91 0.88
C ILE A 480 6.76 12.58 -0.38
N ASP A 481 6.25 13.63 -1.05
CA ASP A 481 5.64 13.51 -2.37
C ASP A 481 6.66 13.11 -3.42
N LYS A 482 6.34 12.05 -4.16
CA LYS A 482 7.16 11.48 -5.23
C LYS A 482 6.63 11.92 -6.57
N ASN A 483 7.52 11.98 -7.56
CA ASN A 483 7.08 12.19 -8.93
C ASN A 483 6.39 10.93 -9.45
N PRO A 484 5.45 11.06 -10.42
CA PRO A 484 5.01 9.93 -11.22
C PRO A 484 6.18 9.24 -11.91
N MET A 485 6.01 7.97 -12.27
CA MET A 485 6.97 7.22 -13.11
C MET A 485 7.27 8.01 -14.40
N SER A 486 8.55 8.10 -14.76
CA SER A 486 9.01 8.73 -16.01
C SER A 486 9.69 7.72 -16.94
N ASP A 487 9.86 8.09 -18.21
CA ASP A 487 10.62 7.29 -19.19
C ASP A 487 12.09 7.08 -18.79
N ALA A 488 12.66 8.00 -18.01
CA ALA A 488 14.03 7.86 -17.51
C ALA A 488 14.15 6.67 -16.54
N ASP A 489 13.14 6.48 -15.66
CA ASP A 489 13.10 5.37 -14.72
C ASP A 489 13.06 4.01 -15.45
N VAL A 490 12.22 3.93 -16.49
CA VAL A 490 12.07 2.74 -17.34
C VAL A 490 13.37 2.44 -18.08
N LYS A 491 14.03 3.47 -18.64
CA LYS A 491 15.28 3.29 -19.38
C LYS A 491 16.41 2.75 -18.49
N ILE A 492 16.59 3.30 -17.28
CA ILE A 492 17.59 2.82 -16.32
C ILE A 492 17.37 1.33 -16.01
N THR A 493 16.12 0.95 -15.80
CA THR A 493 15.73 -0.44 -15.50
C THR A 493 15.97 -1.36 -16.70
N MET A 494 15.61 -0.94 -17.90
CA MET A 494 15.88 -1.69 -19.14
C MET A 494 17.38 -1.88 -19.39
N ASP A 495 18.20 -0.86 -19.13
CA ASP A 495 19.65 -0.94 -19.33
C ASP A 495 20.30 -1.96 -18.38
N LEU A 496 19.85 -2.00 -17.12
CA LEU A 496 20.28 -3.03 -16.16
C LEU A 496 19.85 -4.44 -16.61
N LEU A 497 18.59 -4.60 -17.02
CA LEU A 497 18.06 -5.87 -17.52
C LEU A 497 18.83 -6.36 -18.75
N ARG A 498 19.15 -5.49 -19.71
CA ARG A 498 19.95 -5.83 -20.90
C ARG A 498 21.38 -6.22 -20.56
N ARG A 499 21.97 -5.61 -19.53
CA ARG A 499 23.32 -5.94 -19.07
C ARG A 499 23.38 -7.33 -18.45
N ILE A 500 22.39 -7.68 -17.63
CA ILE A 500 22.37 -8.95 -16.88
C ILE A 500 21.76 -10.11 -17.69
N LYS A 501 20.72 -9.83 -18.48
CA LYS A 501 19.89 -10.82 -19.19
C LYS A 501 19.44 -11.95 -18.24
N PRO A 502 18.71 -11.64 -17.17
CA PRO A 502 18.36 -12.62 -16.14
C PRO A 502 17.46 -13.74 -16.69
N HIS A 503 17.59 -14.95 -16.13
CA HIS A 503 16.63 -16.03 -16.31
C HIS A 503 15.49 -15.97 -15.28
N GLN A 504 15.77 -15.36 -14.12
CA GLN A 504 14.81 -15.11 -13.05
C GLN A 504 14.92 -13.66 -12.57
N VAL A 505 13.76 -13.02 -12.39
CA VAL A 505 13.63 -11.72 -11.77
C VAL A 505 12.73 -11.85 -10.56
N TYR A 506 13.14 -11.28 -9.42
CA TYR A 506 12.31 -11.17 -8.23
C TYR A 506 11.92 -9.71 -8.00
N CYS A 507 10.63 -9.45 -7.78
CA CYS A 507 10.09 -8.10 -7.57
C CYS A 507 9.17 -8.05 -6.35
N ALA A 508 9.12 -6.89 -5.69
CA ALA A 508 8.11 -6.65 -4.66
C ALA A 508 6.72 -6.47 -5.30
N GLY A 509 5.83 -7.43 -5.09
CA GLY A 509 4.41 -7.41 -5.45
C GLY A 509 3.52 -6.81 -4.36
N ASP A 510 4.08 -6.05 -3.41
CA ASP A 510 3.35 -5.45 -2.29
C ASP A 510 2.73 -4.11 -2.69
N LEU A 511 1.42 -4.14 -2.97
CA LEU A 511 0.65 -2.94 -3.33
C LEU A 511 0.13 -2.20 -2.09
N ALA A 512 0.36 -2.73 -0.89
CA ALA A 512 -0.08 -2.16 0.37
C ALA A 512 0.99 -1.27 1.04
N ASP A 513 2.13 -1.04 0.38
CA ASP A 513 3.15 -0.10 0.86
C ASP A 513 2.51 1.27 1.13
N PRO A 514 2.52 1.77 2.39
CA PRO A 514 1.87 3.01 2.78
C PRO A 514 2.40 4.24 2.03
N HIS A 515 3.61 4.14 1.45
CA HIS A 515 4.23 5.23 0.73
C HIS A 515 4.09 5.12 -0.80
N GLY A 516 3.54 4.02 -1.31
CA GLY A 516 3.37 3.78 -2.75
C GLY A 516 4.68 3.59 -3.53
N THR A 517 5.85 3.48 -2.87
CA THR A 517 7.14 3.27 -3.54
C THR A 517 7.14 1.93 -4.27
N HIS A 518 6.70 0.87 -3.59
CA HIS A 518 6.69 -0.49 -4.13
C HIS A 518 5.87 -0.59 -5.41
N LYS A 519 4.69 0.04 -5.43
CA LYS A 519 3.82 0.08 -6.62
C LYS A 519 4.52 0.72 -7.81
N VAL A 520 5.09 1.92 -7.66
CA VAL A 520 5.78 2.62 -8.75
C VAL A 520 7.00 1.82 -9.23
N CYS A 521 7.78 1.28 -8.29
CA CYS A 521 8.92 0.39 -8.59
C CYS A 521 8.52 -0.85 -9.40
N LEU A 522 7.39 -1.48 -9.06
CA LEU A 522 6.86 -2.65 -9.78
C LEU A 522 6.38 -2.28 -11.18
N GLU A 523 5.63 -1.17 -11.32
CA GLU A 523 5.15 -0.65 -12.60
C GLU A 523 6.32 -0.36 -13.56
N ILE A 524 7.41 0.23 -13.05
CA ILE A 524 8.65 0.47 -13.82
C ILE A 524 9.23 -0.84 -14.37
N VAL A 525 9.28 -1.89 -13.55
CA VAL A 525 9.81 -3.20 -13.99
C VAL A 525 8.87 -3.83 -15.03
N PHE A 526 7.56 -3.80 -14.80
CA PHE A 526 6.57 -4.35 -15.74
C PHE A 526 6.61 -3.64 -17.09
N GLU A 527 6.67 -2.31 -17.09
CA GLU A 527 6.80 -1.52 -18.31
C GLU A 527 8.14 -1.80 -19.02
N SER A 528 9.23 -1.93 -18.28
CA SER A 528 10.54 -2.28 -18.83
C SER A 528 10.52 -3.62 -19.55
N LEU A 529 9.96 -4.66 -18.91
CA LEU A 529 9.84 -6.00 -19.47
C LEU A 529 8.90 -6.03 -20.69
N ARG A 530 7.78 -5.31 -20.64
CA ARG A 530 6.86 -5.14 -21.77
C ARG A 530 7.57 -4.53 -22.98
N ARG A 531 8.33 -3.44 -22.78
CA ARG A 531 9.11 -2.79 -23.85
C ARG A 531 10.21 -3.69 -24.41
N LEU A 532 10.93 -4.42 -23.56
CA LEU A 532 11.97 -5.36 -23.98
C LEU A 532 11.38 -6.54 -24.78
N LYS A 533 10.22 -7.06 -24.36
CA LYS A 533 9.47 -8.10 -25.08
C LYS A 533 9.02 -7.59 -26.46
N ALA A 534 8.46 -6.37 -26.51
CA ALA A 534 8.05 -5.74 -27.77
C ALA A 534 9.23 -5.47 -28.71
N ALA A 535 10.42 -5.17 -28.17
CA ALA A 535 11.65 -5.02 -28.93
C ALA A 535 12.23 -6.36 -29.46
N GLY A 536 11.65 -7.51 -29.09
CA GLY A 536 12.05 -8.81 -29.62
C GLY A 536 13.34 -9.38 -29.02
N GLU A 537 13.76 -8.93 -27.84
CA GLU A 537 14.97 -9.40 -27.15
C GLU A 537 14.88 -10.92 -26.85
N PRO A 538 15.76 -11.78 -27.41
CA PRO A 538 15.56 -13.24 -27.36
C PRO A 538 15.52 -13.84 -25.95
N TRP A 539 16.31 -13.30 -25.02
CA TRP A 539 16.44 -13.80 -23.65
C TRP A 539 15.19 -13.57 -22.80
N ILE A 540 14.34 -12.60 -23.16
CA ILE A 540 13.09 -12.29 -22.43
C ILE A 540 12.15 -13.49 -22.41
N LYS A 541 12.14 -14.29 -23.49
CA LYS A 541 11.31 -15.50 -23.58
C LYS A 541 11.63 -16.53 -22.49
N ASP A 542 12.84 -16.46 -21.94
CA ASP A 542 13.32 -17.35 -20.89
C ASP A 542 13.48 -16.62 -19.53
N CYS A 543 12.96 -15.39 -19.39
CA CYS A 543 13.02 -14.63 -18.14
C CYS A 543 11.71 -14.75 -17.36
N TRP A 544 11.72 -15.50 -16.25
CA TRP A 544 10.56 -15.67 -15.38
C TRP A 544 10.57 -14.63 -14.26
N VAL A 545 9.40 -14.09 -13.91
CA VAL A 545 9.26 -13.05 -12.89
C VAL A 545 8.49 -13.62 -11.70
N TRP A 546 9.09 -13.55 -10.52
CA TRP A 546 8.55 -14.01 -9.25
C TRP A 546 8.30 -12.82 -8.34
N LEU A 547 7.08 -12.72 -7.82
CA LEU A 547 6.63 -11.64 -6.96
C LEU A 547 6.70 -12.09 -5.49
N TYR A 548 7.49 -11.39 -4.69
CA TYR A 548 7.48 -11.51 -3.24
C TYR A 548 6.63 -10.39 -2.62
N LYS A 549 6.11 -10.59 -1.41
CA LYS A 549 5.50 -9.49 -0.63
C LYS A 549 6.49 -8.90 0.36
N GLY A 550 6.32 -7.62 0.66
CA GLY A 550 7.09 -6.87 1.65
C GLY A 550 6.68 -7.21 3.09
N ALA A 551 7.02 -6.35 4.03
CA ALA A 551 6.71 -6.54 5.45
C ALA A 551 5.24 -6.28 5.82
N TRP A 552 4.41 -5.81 4.88
CA TRP A 552 3.07 -5.29 5.17
C TRP A 552 1.93 -6.23 4.77
N GLN A 553 2.16 -7.12 3.80
CA GLN A 553 1.14 -8.02 3.27
C GLN A 553 1.69 -9.44 3.06
N GLU A 554 0.82 -10.44 3.11
CA GLU A 554 1.11 -11.83 2.74
C GLU A 554 0.31 -12.21 1.49
N TRP A 555 0.79 -13.21 0.74
CA TRP A 555 -0.01 -13.86 -0.30
C TRP A 555 -1.09 -14.72 0.36
N ASP A 556 -2.28 -14.78 -0.23
CA ASP A 556 -3.22 -15.83 0.14
C ASP A 556 -2.60 -17.19 -0.22
N ILE A 557 -2.67 -18.15 0.69
CA ILE A 557 -2.02 -19.46 0.50
C ILE A 557 -2.51 -20.20 -0.76
N SER A 558 -3.74 -19.93 -1.22
CA SER A 558 -4.27 -20.48 -2.46
C SER A 558 -3.61 -19.89 -3.71
N GLU A 559 -3.09 -18.66 -3.64
CA GLU A 559 -2.40 -17.97 -4.73
C GLU A 559 -0.92 -18.33 -4.82
N ILE A 560 -0.32 -18.85 -3.74
CA ILE A 560 1.11 -19.20 -3.71
C ILE A 560 1.41 -20.25 -4.79
N GLU A 561 2.41 -19.96 -5.62
CA GLU A 561 2.91 -20.83 -6.68
C GLU A 561 4.29 -21.41 -6.36
N MET A 562 5.08 -20.72 -5.52
CA MET A 562 6.36 -21.23 -5.01
C MET A 562 6.46 -20.95 -3.50
N ALA A 563 6.68 -22.00 -2.72
CA ALA A 563 6.89 -21.97 -1.28
C ALA A 563 8.29 -22.49 -0.95
N ILE A 564 9.12 -21.64 -0.33
CA ILE A 564 10.51 -21.96 0.02
C ILE A 564 10.58 -22.19 1.54
N PRO A 565 10.66 -23.45 2.00
CA PRO A 565 10.71 -23.75 3.42
C PRO A 565 12.09 -23.42 4.00
N MET A 566 12.12 -22.95 5.24
CA MET A 566 13.34 -22.62 5.98
C MET A 566 13.46 -23.44 7.25
N SER A 567 14.70 -23.82 7.57
CA SER A 567 15.05 -24.39 8.88
C SER A 567 15.20 -23.28 9.93
N PRO A 568 15.16 -23.61 11.24
CA PRO A 568 15.42 -22.63 12.30
C PRO A 568 16.74 -21.87 12.14
N ASP A 569 17.79 -22.53 11.67
CA ASP A 569 19.09 -21.88 11.43
C ASP A 569 19.05 -20.91 10.24
N GLN A 570 18.27 -21.20 9.21
CA GLN A 570 18.09 -20.28 8.07
C GLN A 570 17.27 -19.06 8.48
N VAL A 571 16.24 -19.23 9.32
CA VAL A 571 15.51 -18.10 9.93
C VAL A 571 16.46 -17.22 10.73
N ARG A 572 17.35 -17.83 11.55
CA ARG A 572 18.37 -17.08 12.30
C ARG A 572 19.34 -16.32 11.39
N LYS A 573 19.83 -16.95 10.31
CA LYS A 573 20.69 -16.27 9.32
C LYS A 573 19.99 -15.09 8.65
N LYS A 574 18.74 -15.26 8.22
CA LYS A 574 17.91 -14.18 7.67
C LYS A 574 17.80 -13.02 8.67
N ARG A 575 17.52 -13.31 9.94
CA ARG A 575 17.46 -12.30 11.01
C ARG A 575 18.76 -11.50 11.14
N PHE A 576 19.92 -12.16 11.08
CA PHE A 576 21.22 -11.48 11.11
C PHE A 576 21.46 -10.60 9.88
N GLY A 577 21.02 -11.03 8.69
CA GLY A 577 21.02 -10.18 7.50
C GLY A 577 20.18 -8.91 7.69
N ILE A 578 18.99 -9.03 8.29
CA ILE A 578 18.13 -7.87 8.59
C ILE A 578 18.82 -6.91 9.58
N PHE A 579 19.53 -7.43 10.60
CA PHE A 579 20.25 -6.61 11.58
C PHE A 579 21.38 -5.75 11.02
N ILE A 580 21.84 -6.01 9.80
CA ILE A 580 22.84 -5.17 9.11
C ILE A 580 22.24 -3.79 8.77
N HIS A 581 20.93 -3.71 8.55
CA HIS A 581 20.22 -2.46 8.28
C HIS A 581 19.86 -1.70 9.57
N GLN A 582 20.89 -1.30 10.32
CA GLN A 582 20.73 -0.66 11.64
C GLN A 582 19.89 0.61 11.60
N SER A 583 20.00 1.41 10.54
CA SER A 583 19.20 2.63 10.37
C SER A 583 17.69 2.38 10.35
N GLN A 584 17.26 1.13 10.16
CA GLN A 584 15.85 0.71 10.09
C GLN A 584 15.42 -0.18 11.28
N LYS A 585 16.33 -0.50 12.20
CA LYS A 585 16.13 -1.59 13.17
C LYS A 585 15.22 -1.21 14.36
N ASP A 586 15.51 -0.12 15.05
CA ASP A 586 15.01 0.11 16.40
C ASP A 586 13.61 0.75 16.43
N MET A 587 13.37 1.75 15.58
CA MET A 587 12.07 2.38 15.35
C MET A 587 12.07 2.91 13.93
N VAL A 588 11.25 2.34 13.05
CA VAL A 588 11.03 2.94 11.75
C VAL A 588 10.36 4.31 11.96
N PRO A 589 10.77 5.38 11.26
CA PRO A 589 10.05 6.65 11.31
C PRO A 589 8.55 6.51 10.98
N PHE A 590 8.18 5.42 10.28
CA PHE A 590 6.85 5.10 9.79
C PHE A 590 6.37 3.72 10.27
N GLN A 591 6.33 3.51 11.59
CA GLN A 591 5.62 2.35 12.15
C GLN A 591 4.12 2.50 11.86
N GLY A 592 3.54 1.52 11.16
CA GLY A 592 2.10 1.32 11.07
C GLY A 592 1.48 1.06 12.45
N THR A 593 0.29 0.47 12.50
CA THR A 593 -0.36 0.08 13.78
C THR A 593 0.36 -1.07 14.50
N ASP A 594 1.40 -1.62 13.89
CA ASP A 594 2.21 -2.72 14.38
C ASP A 594 3.47 -2.19 15.07
N SER A 595 3.56 -2.39 16.38
CA SER A 595 4.69 -1.96 17.22
C SER A 595 5.91 -2.87 17.12
N ARG A 596 5.83 -3.97 16.37
CA ARG A 596 6.95 -4.92 16.20
C ARG A 596 8.07 -4.34 15.35
N GLU A 597 9.30 -4.68 15.70
CA GLU A 597 10.49 -4.41 14.89
C GLU A 597 10.38 -5.16 13.55
N PHE A 598 11.03 -4.65 12.49
CA PHE A 598 10.91 -5.25 11.15
C PHE A 598 11.30 -6.73 11.08
N TRP A 599 12.32 -7.14 11.84
CA TRP A 599 12.73 -8.54 11.86
C TRP A 599 11.69 -9.45 12.51
N GLN A 600 10.96 -8.97 13.53
CA GLN A 600 9.88 -9.72 14.17
C GLN A 600 8.73 -9.89 13.18
N ARG A 601 8.37 -8.82 12.47
CA ARG A 601 7.36 -8.88 11.40
C ARG A 601 7.73 -9.89 10.31
N ALA A 602 8.97 -9.81 9.81
CA ALA A 602 9.45 -10.73 8.76
C ALA A 602 9.42 -12.19 9.22
N GLU A 603 9.79 -12.46 10.48
CA GLU A 603 9.82 -13.80 11.06
C GLU A 603 8.42 -14.35 11.31
N ASP A 604 7.55 -13.58 11.99
CA ASP A 604 6.17 -13.96 12.28
C ASP A 604 5.38 -14.21 10.99
N ARG A 605 5.59 -13.39 9.96
CA ARG A 605 4.98 -13.55 8.64
C ARG A 605 5.35 -14.89 8.00
N ASN A 606 6.65 -15.19 7.95
CA ASN A 606 7.09 -16.45 7.34
C ASN A 606 6.71 -17.67 8.21
N ALA A 607 6.63 -17.52 9.54
CA ALA A 607 6.12 -18.55 10.44
C ALA A 607 4.62 -18.78 10.22
N ASN A 608 3.80 -17.73 10.09
CA ASN A 608 2.37 -17.81 9.81
C ASN A 608 2.08 -18.58 8.51
N THR A 609 2.81 -18.27 7.43
CA THR A 609 2.71 -19.06 6.19
C THR A 609 3.02 -20.54 6.44
N ALA A 610 4.04 -20.87 7.22
CA ALA A 610 4.37 -22.27 7.55
C ALA A 610 3.28 -22.95 8.39
N GLU A 611 2.64 -22.23 9.30
CA GLU A 611 1.52 -22.71 10.11
C GLU A 611 0.26 -22.97 9.27
N LEU A 612 -0.03 -22.11 8.29
CA LEU A 612 -1.12 -22.32 7.34
C LEU A 612 -0.92 -23.60 6.52
N TYR A 613 0.28 -23.83 5.98
CA TYR A 613 0.61 -25.10 5.29
C TYR A 613 0.41 -26.31 6.22
N ALA A 614 0.85 -26.21 7.47
CA ALA A 614 0.68 -27.28 8.46
C ALA A 614 -0.81 -27.55 8.78
N ALA A 615 -1.62 -26.50 8.94
CA ALA A 615 -3.05 -26.60 9.20
C ALA A 615 -3.81 -27.29 8.04
N LEU A 616 -3.34 -27.12 6.81
CA LEU A 616 -3.87 -27.79 5.62
C LEU A 616 -3.44 -29.26 5.50
N GLY A 617 -2.58 -29.76 6.41
CA GLY A 617 -2.12 -31.15 6.44
C GLY A 617 -0.76 -31.40 5.80
N LEU A 618 0.04 -30.35 5.55
CA LEU A 618 1.40 -30.48 5.02
C LEU A 618 2.43 -30.45 6.15
N THR A 619 3.70 -30.70 5.82
CA THR A 619 4.79 -30.70 6.81
C THR A 619 4.96 -29.33 7.45
N LYS A 620 5.08 -29.29 8.79
CA LYS A 620 5.35 -28.05 9.52
C LYS A 620 6.84 -27.67 9.39
N TYR A 621 7.10 -26.50 8.82
CA TYR A 621 8.43 -25.88 8.77
C TYR A 621 8.57 -24.79 9.83
N ALA A 622 9.78 -24.29 10.06
CA ALA A 622 10.00 -23.15 10.95
C ALA A 622 9.45 -21.86 10.33
N ALA A 623 9.60 -21.72 9.02
CA ALA A 623 9.14 -20.57 8.25
C ALA A 623 9.08 -20.92 6.76
N VAL A 624 8.24 -20.22 5.98
CA VAL A 624 8.11 -20.35 4.52
C VAL A 624 8.11 -18.97 3.87
N GLU A 625 8.94 -18.78 2.84
CA GLU A 625 8.83 -17.64 1.93
C GLU A 625 7.98 -18.00 0.72
N ALA A 626 7.10 -17.10 0.32
CA ALA A 626 6.08 -17.35 -0.69
C ALA A 626 6.22 -16.42 -1.89
N PHE A 627 6.03 -16.98 -3.09
CA PHE A 627 6.12 -16.25 -4.34
C PHE A 627 4.96 -16.61 -5.28
N VAL A 628 4.55 -15.63 -6.07
CA VAL A 628 3.58 -15.76 -7.16
C VAL A 628 4.25 -15.37 -8.46
N ARG A 629 3.98 -16.08 -9.54
CA ARG A 629 4.59 -15.83 -10.83
C ARG A 629 3.79 -14.77 -11.59
N TRP A 630 4.51 -13.78 -12.13
CA TRP A 630 3.92 -12.85 -13.08
C TRP A 630 4.14 -13.37 -14.51
N HIS A 631 3.04 -13.66 -15.20
CA HIS A 631 3.01 -14.07 -16.60
C HIS A 631 2.83 -12.84 -17.49
N TYR A 632 3.76 -12.60 -18.43
CA TYR A 632 3.80 -11.39 -19.26
C TYR A 632 4.19 -11.65 -20.70
#